data_AF-A0A359CLF6-F1
#
_entry.id   AF-A0A359CLF6-F1
#
_cell.length_a   1.000
_cell.length_b   1.000
_cell.length_c   1.000
_cell.angle_alpha   90.00
_cell.angle_beta   90.00
_cell.angle_gamma   90.00
#
_symmetry.space_group_name_H-M   'P 1'
#
loop_
_entity.id
_entity.type
_entity.pdbx_description
1 polymer ?
#
loop_
_entity_poly.entity_id
_entity_poly.type
_entity_poly.pdbx_seq_one_letter_code
_entity_poly.pdbx_strand_id
1 'polypeptide(L)' 'MKKSIIVIILVSILLNLLPVKAYADGGPEISSEAAILMNMNTGDILYQKNADEKLSPASTT' A
#
# COMPACT_ATOMS: atom_id res chain seq x y z
N MET A 1 39.46 -11.75 -12.64
CA MET A 1 38.24 -12.59 -12.58
C MET A 1 37.68 -12.69 -11.16
N LYS A 2 38.40 -13.26 -10.18
CA LYS A 2 37.89 -13.38 -8.78
C LYS A 2 37.57 -12.03 -8.10
N LYS A 3 38.43 -11.02 -8.27
CA LYS A 3 38.22 -9.66 -7.72
C LYS A 3 37.02 -8.94 -8.35
N SER A 4 36.83 -9.09 -9.66
CA SER A 4 35.68 -8.53 -10.38
C SER A 4 34.36 -9.17 -9.94
N ILE A 5 34.36 -10.48 -9.66
CA ILE A 5 33.20 -11.19 -9.11
C ILE A 5 32.85 -10.65 -7.71
N ILE A 6 33.83 -10.43 -6.84
CA ILE A 6 33.61 -9.85 -5.51
C ILE A 6 32.98 -8.46 -5.61
N VAL A 7 33.46 -7.62 -6.54
CA VAL A 7 32.90 -6.27 -6.75
C VAL A 7 31.45 -6.35 -7.24
N ILE A 8 31.13 -7.25 -8.16
CA ILE A 8 29.75 -7.43 -8.65
C ILE A 8 28.81 -7.86 -7.51
N ILE A 9 29.25 -8.79 -6.66
CA ILE A 9 28.47 -9.24 -5.50
C ILE A 9 28.27 -8.08 -4.52
N LEU A 10 29.32 -7.29 -4.25
CA LEU A 10 29.23 -6.13 -3.35
C LEU A 10 28.26 -5.07 -3.87
N VAL A 11 28.30 -4.78 -5.17
CA VAL A 11 27.37 -3.85 -5.83
C VAL A 11 25.94 -4.38 -5.76
N SER A 12 25.72 -5.67 -6.04
CA SER A 12 24.39 -6.28 -5.95
C SER A 12 23.81 -6.22 -4.54
N ILE A 13 24.64 -6.45 -3.50
CA ILE A 13 24.24 -6.26 -2.11
C ILE A 13 23.86 -4.80 -1.88
N LEU A 14 24.70 -3.85 -2.32
CA LEU A 14 24.49 -2.41 -2.12
C LEU A 14 23.18 -1.90 -2.76
N LEU A 15 22.80 -2.45 -3.92
CA LEU A 15 21.52 -2.11 -4.58
C LEU A 15 20.29 -2.51 -3.76
N ASN A 16 20.37 -3.57 -2.96
CA ASN A 16 19.24 -4.03 -2.14
C ASN A 16 19.00 -3.15 -0.90
N LEU A 17 19.95 -2.28 -0.51
CA LEU A 17 19.76 -1.34 0.60
C LEU A 17 18.95 -0.09 0.19
N LEU A 18 18.64 0.08 -1.09
CA LEU A 18 17.86 1.22 -1.56
C LEU A 18 16.38 1.02 -1.19
N PRO A 19 15.74 1.99 -0.50
CA PRO A 19 14.32 1.89 -0.20
C PRO A 19 13.51 1.91 -1.50
N VAL A 20 12.76 0.84 -1.75
CA VAL A 20 11.81 0.77 -2.87
C VAL A 20 10.47 1.32 -2.38
N LYS A 21 9.88 2.26 -3.14
CA LYS A 21 8.54 2.75 -2.82
C LYS A 21 7.50 1.64 -3.07
N ALA A 22 6.68 1.37 -2.08
CA ALA A 22 5.49 0.54 -2.28
C ALA A 22 4.44 1.37 -3.02
N TYR A 23 4.03 0.93 -4.21
CA TYR A 23 3.03 1.64 -5.02
C TYR A 23 1.62 1.65 -4.40
N ALA A 24 1.36 0.78 -3.43
CA ALA A 24 0.10 0.72 -2.69
C ALA A 24 0.10 1.62 -1.42
N ASP A 25 1.20 2.33 -1.15
CA ASP A 25 1.30 3.21 0.02
C ASP A 25 0.39 4.43 -0.16
N GLY A 26 -0.63 4.56 0.71
CA GLY A 26 -1.63 5.65 0.67
C GLY A 26 -3.04 5.25 0.21
N GLY A 27 -3.24 4.03 -0.31
CA GLY A 27 -4.55 3.55 -0.77
C GLY A 27 -5.02 4.18 -2.09
N PRO A 28 -6.22 3.83 -2.57
CA PRO A 28 -6.75 4.32 -3.84
C PRO A 28 -7.09 5.81 -3.78
N GLU A 29 -6.88 6.51 -4.90
CA GLU A 29 -7.38 7.86 -5.08
C GLU A 29 -8.89 7.82 -5.38
N ILE A 30 -9.69 8.37 -4.48
CA ILE A 30 -11.16 8.35 -4.56
C ILE A 30 -11.76 9.74 -4.30
N SER A 31 -12.80 10.06 -5.07
CA SER A 31 -13.52 11.34 -4.97
C SER A 31 -14.63 11.35 -3.92
N SER A 32 -15.01 10.20 -3.36
CA SER A 32 -16.08 10.12 -2.37
C SER A 32 -15.69 10.79 -1.05
N GLU A 33 -16.68 11.31 -0.32
CA GLU A 33 -16.50 11.96 0.98
C GLU A 33 -16.02 10.96 2.04
N ALA A 34 -16.68 9.79 2.10
CA ALA A 34 -16.28 8.66 2.92
C ALA A 34 -16.18 7.36 2.10
N ALA A 35 -15.36 6.41 2.57
CA ALA A 35 -15.22 5.06 2.03
C ALA A 35 -14.64 4.08 3.06
N ILE A 36 -15.01 2.81 2.94
CA ILE A 36 -14.39 1.69 3.65
C ILE A 36 -14.24 0.51 2.69
N LEU A 37 -13.06 -0.12 2.70
CA LEU A 37 -12.78 -1.36 1.98
C LEU A 37 -12.42 -2.43 3.01
N MET A 38 -13.20 -3.49 3.06
CA MET A 38 -13.06 -4.55 4.05
C MET A 38 -12.92 -5.92 3.38
N ASN A 39 -12.04 -6.76 3.91
CA ASN A 39 -12.02 -8.18 3.59
C ASN A 39 -13.24 -8.86 4.21
N MET A 40 -14.13 -9.38 3.38
CA MET A 40 -15.38 -10.00 3.82
C MET A 40 -15.19 -11.23 4.73
N ASN A 41 -14.09 -11.97 4.57
CA ASN A 41 -13.87 -13.23 5.29
C ASN A 41 -13.22 -13.00 6.65
N THR A 42 -12.33 -12.01 6.77
CA THR A 42 -11.55 -11.74 7.99
C THR A 42 -12.04 -10.53 8.78
N GLY A 43 -12.78 -9.62 8.13
CA GLY A 43 -13.16 -8.33 8.69
C GLY A 43 -12.04 -7.29 8.66
N ASP A 44 -10.89 -7.61 8.06
CA ASP A 44 -9.76 -6.67 7.99
C ASP A 44 -10.12 -5.44 7.15
N ILE A 45 -9.90 -4.26 7.69
CA ILE A 45 -10.02 -3.00 6.96
C ILE A 45 -8.76 -2.82 6.12
N LEU A 46 -8.90 -2.87 4.80
CA LEU A 46 -7.83 -2.70 3.84
C LEU A 46 -7.59 -1.23 3.50
N TYR A 47 -8.65 -0.41 3.59
CA TYR A 47 -8.60 1.03 3.37
C TYR A 47 -9.81 1.72 4.03
N GLN A 48 -9.61 2.93 4.54
CA GLN A 48 -10.69 3.77 5.08
C GLN A 48 -10.42 5.25 4.81
N LYS A 49 -11.49 5.99 4.52
CA LYS A 49 -11.56 7.45 4.43
C LYS A 49 -12.83 7.88 5.15
N ASN A 50 -12.70 8.61 6.25
CA ASN A 50 -13.83 9.12 7.05
C ASN A 50 -14.92 8.06 7.34
N ALA A 51 -14.56 6.81 7.63
CA ALA A 51 -15.53 5.69 7.68
C ALA A 51 -16.63 5.86 8.76
N ASP A 52 -16.35 6.61 9.82
CA ASP A 52 -17.30 6.88 10.92
C ASP A 52 -18.08 8.19 10.75
N GLU A 53 -17.87 8.91 9.65
CA GLU A 53 -18.59 10.15 9.35
C GLU A 53 -20.07 9.86 9.06
N LYS A 54 -20.96 10.59 9.74
CA LYS A 54 -22.41 10.41 9.59
C LYS A 54 -22.90 11.11 8.33
N LEU A 55 -23.07 10.33 7.26
CA LEU A 55 -23.64 10.77 5.99
C LEU A 55 -25.06 10.22 5.80
N SER A 56 -25.87 10.92 4.99
CA SER A 56 -27.22 10.46 4.63
C SER A 56 -27.14 9.22 3.72
N PRO A 57 -27.75 8.07 4.08
CA PRO A 57 -27.61 6.83 3.31
C PRO A 57 -28.41 6.84 1.98
N ALA A 58 -29.37 7.75 1.80
CA ALA A 58 -30.27 7.75 0.64
C ALA A 58 -30.83 6.34 0.36
N SER A 59 -30.63 5.80 -0.84
CA SER A 59 -31.15 4.50 -1.25
C SER A 59 -30.35 3.29 -0.75
N THR A 60 -29.29 3.47 0.05
CA THR A 60 -28.49 2.35 0.62
C THR A 60 -28.99 1.88 1.99
N THR A 61 -30.13 2.40 2.44
CA THR A 61 -30.87 1.88 3.61
C THR A 61 -31.30 0.44 3.32
#